data_AF-A0A0P0CL37-F1
#
_entry.id   AF-A0A0P0CL37-F1
#
_cell.length_a   1.000
_cell.length_b   1.000
_cell.length_c   1.000
_cell.angle_alpha   90.00
_cell.angle_beta   90.00
_cell.angle_gamma   90.00
#
_symmetry.space_group_name_H-M   'P 1'
#
loop_
_entity.id
_entity.type
_entity.pdbx_description
1 polymer ?
#
loop_
_entity_poly.entity_id
_entity_poly.type
_entity_poly.pdbx_seq_one_letter_code
_entity_poly.pdbx_strand_id
1 'polypeptide(L)' 'MENGKKTWVSHPTKKQLVLVVVVWVICVGLMVMAMTDFFRQSLFSRGNLVFLLLMVTSTFMVIGFCLNYLRSKLE' A
#
# COMPACT_ATOMS: atom_id res chain seq x y z
N MET A 1 23.82 -16.26 -15.78
CA MET A 1 22.84 -15.24 -16.20
C MET A 1 21.55 -15.57 -15.48
N GLU A 2 21.22 -14.82 -14.44
CA GLU A 2 20.08 -15.14 -13.58
C GLU A 2 18.78 -14.91 -14.36
N ASN A 3 18.04 -16.00 -14.62
CA ASN A 3 16.73 -15.97 -15.24
C ASN A 3 15.88 -14.91 -14.57
N GLY A 4 15.54 -13.83 -15.29
CA GLY A 4 14.67 -12.75 -14.82
C GLY A 4 13.34 -13.34 -14.37
N LYS A 5 13.22 -13.66 -13.08
CA LYS A 5 12.01 -14.21 -12.48
C LYS A 5 10.91 -13.20 -12.74
N LYS A 6 9.92 -13.57 -13.57
CA LYS A 6 8.63 -12.88 -13.65
C LYS A 6 7.97 -12.98 -12.28
N THR A 7 8.37 -12.13 -11.36
CA THR A 7 7.81 -12.09 -10.01
C THR A 7 6.44 -11.44 -10.12
N TRP A 8 5.46 -11.99 -9.42
CA TRP A 8 4.09 -11.49 -9.41
C TRP A 8 3.98 -10.01 -8.96
N VAL A 9 5.01 -9.49 -8.28
CA VAL A 9 5.15 -8.08 -7.93
C VAL A 9 5.44 -7.17 -9.14
N SER A 10 6.16 -7.66 -10.15
CA SER A 10 6.47 -6.89 -11.37
C SER A 10 5.40 -7.03 -12.45
N HIS A 11 4.67 -8.16 -12.48
CA HIS A 11 3.57 -8.40 -13.42
C HIS A 11 2.30 -8.85 -12.68
N PRO A 12 1.65 -7.95 -11.92
CA PRO A 12 0.42 -8.29 -11.22
C PRO A 12 -0.74 -8.54 -12.19
N THR A 13 -1.60 -9.52 -11.92
CA THR A 13 -2.88 -9.64 -12.65
C THR A 13 -3.96 -8.71 -12.05
N LYS A 14 -5.07 -8.49 -12.77
CA LYS A 14 -6.15 -7.58 -12.32
C LYS A 14 -6.70 -7.96 -10.94
N LYS A 15 -6.96 -9.26 -10.73
CA LYS A 15 -7.51 -9.80 -9.47
C LYS A 15 -6.57 -9.53 -8.30
N GLN A 16 -5.29 -9.67 -8.57
CA GLN A 16 -4.20 -9.53 -7.63
C GLN A 16 -3.97 -8.07 -7.23
N LEU A 17 -4.08 -7.14 -8.19
CA LEU A 17 -4.13 -5.70 -7.93
C LEU A 17 -5.30 -5.34 -7.01
N VAL A 18 -6.53 -5.77 -7.35
CA VAL A 18 -7.73 -5.47 -6.57
C VAL A 18 -7.59 -6.00 -5.13
N LEU A 19 -7.08 -7.22 -4.96
CA LEU A 19 -6.89 -7.80 -3.62
C LEU A 19 -5.89 -6.99 -2.79
N VAL A 20 -4.72 -6.64 -3.36
CA VAL A 20 -3.71 -5.83 -2.66
C VAL A 20 -4.27 -4.46 -2.27
N VAL A 21 -4.99 -3.79 -3.17
CA VAL A 21 -5.61 -2.49 -2.89
C VAL A 21 -6.67 -2.60 -1.79
N VAL A 22 -7.55 -3.60 -1.85
CA VAL A 22 -8.59 -3.82 -0.82
C VAL A 22 -7.96 -4.08 0.55
N VAL A 23 -6.97 -4.98 0.62
CA VAL A 23 -6.25 -5.27 1.88
C VAL A 23 -5.54 -4.02 2.39
N TRP A 24 -4.89 -3.26 1.51
CA TRP A 24 -4.23 -2.01 1.87
C TRP A 24 -5.20 -0.99 2.47
N VAL A 25 -6.37 -0.78 1.86
CA VAL A 25 -7.40 0.12 2.40
C VAL A 25 -7.86 -0.32 3.79
N ILE A 26 -8.07 -1.62 4.01
CA ILE A 26 -8.48 -2.14 5.32
C ILE A 26 -7.37 -1.90 6.36
N CYS A 27 -6.11 -2.21 6.03
CA CYS A 27 -4.98 -2.00 6.93
C CYS A 27 -4.80 -0.52 7.28
N VAL A 28 -4.84 0.38 6.30
CA VAL A 28 -4.71 1.83 6.55
C VAL A 28 -5.89 2.34 7.38
N GLY A 29 -7.11 1.88 7.10
CA GLY A 29 -8.30 2.24 7.89
C GLY A 29 -8.19 1.81 9.36
N LEU A 30 -7.79 0.56 9.61
CA LEU A 30 -7.55 0.04 10.97
C LEU A 30 -6.45 0.84 11.68
N MET A 31 -5.38 1.16 10.97
CA MET A 31 -4.24 1.90 11.49
C MET A 31 -4.61 3.36 11.83
N VAL A 32 -5.43 4.02 11.00
CA VAL A 32 -5.99 5.35 11.28
C VAL A 32 -6.90 5.31 12.51
N MET A 33 -7.79 4.32 12.61
CA MET A 33 -8.68 4.16 13.78
C MET A 33 -7.88 3.92 15.07
N ALA A 34 -6.84 3.10 15.00
CA ALA A 34 -5.95 2.82 16.14
C ALA A 34 -5.17 4.07 16.58
N MET A 35 -4.64 4.85 15.64
CA MET A 35 -3.89 6.08 15.95
C MET A 35 -4.74 7.19 16.55
N THR A 36 -6.00 7.26 16.12
CA THR A 36 -6.88 8.36 16.49
C THR A 36 -7.75 8.04 17.68
N ASP A 37 -7.62 6.85 18.29
CA ASP A 37 -8.56 6.35 19.29
C ASP A 37 -10.02 6.54 18.80
N PHE A 38 -10.32 5.97 17.62
CA PHE A 38 -11.58 6.18 16.89
C PHE A 38 -11.92 7.66 16.62
N PHE A 39 -10.98 8.40 16.03
CA PHE A 39 -11.12 9.82 15.65
C PHE A 39 -11.25 10.81 16.84
N ARG A 40 -10.95 10.37 18.07
CA ARG A 40 -10.88 11.24 19.25
C ARG A 40 -9.62 12.07 19.34
N GLN A 41 -8.51 11.60 18.78
CA GLN A 41 -7.22 12.29 18.75
C GLN A 41 -6.80 12.69 17.34
N SER A 42 -5.99 13.75 17.25
CA SER A 42 -5.43 14.21 15.97
C SER A 42 -4.43 13.21 15.39
N LEU A 43 -4.54 12.96 14.08
CA LEU A 43 -3.61 12.13 13.32
C LEU A 43 -2.18 12.67 13.32
N PHE A 44 -2.02 14.00 13.41
CA PHE A 44 -0.73 14.69 13.34
C PHE A 44 -0.12 14.96 14.73
N SER A 45 -0.35 14.07 15.69
CA SER A 45 0.32 14.12 16.99
C SER A 45 1.75 13.58 16.89
N ARG A 46 2.70 14.15 17.66
CA ARG A 46 4.10 13.68 17.69
C ARG A 46 4.23 12.20 18.05
N GLY A 47 3.30 11.66 18.83
CA GLY A 47 3.25 10.22 19.17
C GLY A 47 2.99 9.30 17.97
N ASN A 48 2.44 9.84 16.88
CA ASN A 48 1.99 9.07 15.72
C ASN A 48 2.95 9.16 14.52
N LEU A 49 4.12 9.79 14.68
CA LEU A 49 5.10 9.99 13.59
C LEU A 49 5.53 8.69 12.92
N VAL A 50 5.80 7.64 13.69
CA VAL A 50 6.22 6.32 13.15
C VAL A 50 5.13 5.74 12.27
N PHE A 51 3.89 5.84 12.73
CA PHE A 51 2.75 5.34 11.99
C PHE A 51 2.45 6.16 10.73
N LEU A 52 2.59 7.49 10.78
CA LEU A 52 2.48 8.34 9.58
C LEU A 52 3.53 7.96 8.54
N LEU A 53 4.78 7.72 8.96
CA LEU A 53 5.85 7.29 8.07
C LEU A 53 5.53 5.94 7.42
N LEU A 54 5.02 4.98 8.20
CA LEU A 54 4.62 3.66 7.72
C LEU A 54 3.43 3.73 6.75
N MET A 55 2.49 4.65 6.99
CA MET A 55 1.38 4.91 6.07
C MET A 55 1.90 5.45 4.73
N VAL A 56 2.80 6.44 4.76
CA VAL A 56 3.39 7.04 3.56
C VAL A 56 4.17 6.01 2.75
N THR A 57 5.05 5.22 3.38
CA THR A 57 5.82 4.19 2.66
C THR A 57 4.93 3.09 2.08
N SER A 58 3.89 2.66 2.80
CA SER A 58 2.93 1.69 2.26
C SER A 58 2.20 2.24 1.04
N THR A 59 1.85 3.53 1.06
CA THR A 59 1.17 4.22 -0.04
C THR A 59 2.05 4.23 -1.28
N PHE A 60 3.34 4.57 -1.13
CA PHE A 60 4.31 4.52 -2.23
C PHE A 60 4.45 3.12 -2.83
N MET A 61 4.49 2.06 -2.01
CA MET A 61 4.53 0.68 -2.51
C MET A 61 3.30 0.33 -3.35
N VAL A 62 2.09 0.66 -2.87
CA VAL A 62 0.85 0.35 -3.61
C VAL A 62 0.73 1.17 -4.88
N ILE A 63 1.17 2.44 -4.87
CA ILE A 63 1.27 3.26 -6.09
C ILE A 63 2.22 2.59 -7.09
N GLY A 64 3.40 2.16 -6.66
CA GLY A 64 4.35 1.43 -7.51
C GLY A 64 3.74 0.14 -8.08
N PHE A 65 2.99 -0.60 -7.28
CA PHE A 65 2.29 -1.81 -7.70
C PHE A 65 1.20 -1.53 -8.76
N CYS A 66 0.43 -0.45 -8.59
CA CYS A 66 -0.52 0.04 -9.58
C CYS A 66 0.17 0.48 -10.89
N LEU A 67 1.28 1.20 -10.80
CA LEU A 67 2.05 1.63 -11.98
C LEU A 67 2.63 0.43 -12.73
N ASN A 68 3.12 -0.60 -12.03
CA ASN A 68 3.59 -1.85 -12.65
C ASN A 68 2.47 -2.58 -13.39
N TYR A 69 1.27 -2.63 -12.82
CA TYR A 69 0.09 -3.18 -13.50
C TYR A 69 -0.26 -2.41 -14.78
N LEU A 70 -0.27 -1.07 -14.72
CA LEU A 70 -0.56 -0.24 -15.88
C LEU A 70 0.48 -0.43 -16.98
N ARG A 71 1.77 -0.50 -16.61
CA ARG A 71 2.88 -0.73 -17.54
C ARG A 71 2.79 -2.12 -18.20
N SER A 72 2.52 -3.17 -17.43
CA SER A 72 2.36 -4.54 -17.95
C SER A 72 1.08 -4.73 -18.81
N LYS A 73 0.14 -3.79 -18.79
CA LYS A 73 -1.04 -3.78 -19.67
C LYS A 73 -0.80 -2.96 -20.95
N LEU A 74 0.21 -2.09 -20.94
CA LEU A 74 0.59 -1.25 -22.07
C LEU A 74 1.60 -1.95 -23.01
N GLU A 75 2.38 -2.89 -22.48
CA GLU A 75 3.15 -3.91 -23.23
C GLU A 75 2.26 -5.02 -23.78
#